data_AF-B8FD98-F1
#
_entry.id   AF-B8FD98-F1
#
_cell.length_a   1.000
_cell.length_b   1.000
_cell.length_c   1.000
_cell.angle_alpha   90.00
_cell.angle_beta   90.00
_cell.angle_gamma   90.00
#
_symmetry.space_group_name_H-M   'P 1'
#
loop_
_entity.id
_entity.type
_entity.pdbx_description
1 polymer ?
#
loop_
_entity_poly.entity_id
_entity_poly.type
_entity_poly.pdbx_seq_one_letter_code
_entity_poly.pdbx_strand_id
1 'polypeptide(L)'
;MLFLFLGGVFQVYAEDPKQEALDLLAEAHGEECRVCRERLQAKAFEILDHVYYPDLEIAADGACVFVKSESENQLVLTCRGEEKIDDPNYPLVTFLFHTQDKHLVGIDPKDYTLDAAAQTVNQAPANARFQGKIQILAYPYGDGDAFNFYPSANHLQVHCKLMEVKIPVE
;
A
#
# COMPACT_ATOMS: atom_id res chain seq x y z
N MET A 1 21.14 -52.03 -12.99
CA MET A 1 19.75 -51.59 -12.83
C MET A 1 19.81 -50.12 -12.43
N LEU A 2 19.61 -49.23 -13.40
CA LEU A 2 19.81 -47.78 -13.28
C LEU A 2 18.47 -47.15 -12.85
N PHE A 3 18.33 -46.75 -11.59
CA PHE A 3 17.17 -46.02 -11.12
C PHE A 3 17.35 -44.53 -11.45
N LEU A 4 16.63 -44.07 -12.46
CA LEU A 4 16.44 -42.65 -12.77
C LEU A 4 15.58 -42.03 -11.66
N PHE A 5 16.18 -41.18 -10.82
CA PHE A 5 15.45 -40.26 -9.97
C PHE A 5 14.93 -39.11 -10.83
N LEU A 6 13.65 -39.18 -11.21
CA LEU A 6 12.87 -38.03 -11.66
C LEU A 6 12.56 -37.17 -10.42
N GLY A 7 13.47 -36.25 -10.10
CA GLY A 7 13.21 -35.19 -9.14
C GLY A 7 12.18 -34.23 -9.72
N GLY A 8 10.92 -34.40 -9.34
CA GLY A 8 9.88 -33.41 -9.59
C GLY A 8 10.24 -32.13 -8.85
N VAL A 9 10.52 -31.07 -9.61
CA VAL A 9 10.67 -29.72 -9.07
C VAL A 9 9.27 -29.29 -8.62
N PHE A 10 8.97 -29.45 -7.32
CA PHE A 10 7.87 -28.72 -6.72
C PHE A 10 8.29 -27.25 -6.70
N GLN A 11 7.77 -26.48 -7.66
CA GLN A 11 7.79 -25.03 -7.59
C GLN A 11 6.90 -24.63 -6.41
N VAL A 12 7.51 -24.47 -5.24
CA VAL A 12 6.89 -23.73 -4.14
C VAL A 12 6.90 -22.28 -4.61
N TYR A 13 5.75 -21.79 -5.08
CA TYR A 13 5.56 -20.36 -5.25
C TYR A 13 5.62 -19.75 -3.85
N ALA A 14 6.62 -18.91 -3.58
CA ALA A 14 6.58 -18.10 -2.37
C ALA A 14 5.33 -17.23 -2.45
N GLU A 15 4.40 -17.40 -1.53
CA GLU A 15 3.24 -16.53 -1.40
C GLU A 15 3.74 -15.09 -1.22
N ASP A 16 3.16 -14.13 -1.95
CA ASP A 16 3.48 -12.70 -1.78
C ASP A 16 2.96 -12.27 -0.40
N PRO A 17 3.84 -11.90 0.56
CA PRO A 17 3.41 -11.54 1.91
C PRO A 17 2.39 -10.39 1.94
N LYS A 18 2.49 -9.47 0.96
CA LYS A 18 1.50 -8.41 0.79
C LYS A 18 0.12 -9.00 0.48
N GLN A 19 0.04 -9.96 -0.43
CA GLN A 19 -1.21 -10.60 -0.79
C GLN A 19 -1.81 -11.35 0.41
N GLU A 20 -0.99 -12.14 1.12
CA GLU A 20 -1.45 -12.86 2.33
C GLU A 20 -2.08 -11.90 3.34
N ALA A 21 -1.43 -10.77 3.61
CA ALA A 21 -1.95 -9.80 4.58
C ALA A 21 -3.28 -9.17 4.14
N LEU A 22 -3.41 -8.85 2.85
CA LEU A 22 -4.65 -8.26 2.31
C LEU A 22 -5.79 -9.28 2.28
N ASP A 23 -5.50 -10.56 2.00
CA ASP A 23 -6.47 -11.66 2.09
C ASP A 23 -6.98 -11.83 3.54
N LEU A 24 -6.09 -11.74 4.54
CA LEU A 24 -6.46 -11.79 5.95
C LEU A 24 -7.36 -10.61 6.35
N LEU A 25 -7.09 -9.41 5.85
CA LEU A 25 -7.97 -8.25 6.08
C LEU A 25 -9.33 -8.42 5.40
N ALA A 26 -9.36 -9.04 4.21
CA ALA A 26 -10.60 -9.33 3.51
C ALA A 26 -11.45 -10.36 4.26
N GLU A 27 -10.84 -11.43 4.73
CA GLU A 27 -11.49 -12.42 5.60
C GLU A 27 -12.00 -11.76 6.89
N ALA A 28 -11.19 -10.89 7.52
CA ALA A 28 -11.57 -10.17 8.73
C ALA A 28 -12.79 -9.26 8.51
N HIS A 29 -12.94 -8.65 7.33
CA HIS A 29 -14.08 -7.79 7.03
C HIS A 29 -15.41 -8.56 6.95
N GLY A 30 -15.38 -9.80 6.43
CA GLY A 30 -16.54 -10.68 6.36
C GLY A 30 -16.89 -11.41 7.67
N GLU A 31 -16.01 -11.35 8.67
CA GLU A 31 -16.17 -12.07 9.94
C GLU A 31 -17.10 -11.32 10.91
N GLU A 32 -18.17 -11.99 11.35
CA GLU A 32 -19.13 -11.46 12.32
C GLU A 32 -18.59 -11.51 13.76
N CYS A 33 -17.80 -12.53 14.08
CA CYS A 33 -17.19 -12.71 15.39
C CYS A 33 -16.09 -11.68 15.63
N ARG A 34 -16.34 -10.77 16.56
CA ARG A 34 -15.39 -9.70 16.93
C ARG A 34 -13.99 -10.23 17.26
N VAL A 35 -13.89 -11.29 18.06
CA VAL A 35 -12.59 -11.83 18.50
C VAL A 35 -11.84 -12.50 17.33
N CYS A 36 -12.56 -13.17 16.41
CA CYS A 36 -11.95 -13.75 15.22
C CYS A 36 -11.42 -12.64 14.28
N ARG A 37 -12.22 -11.60 14.04
CA ARG A 37 -11.83 -10.44 13.24
C ARG A 37 -10.59 -9.74 13.79
N GLU A 38 -10.57 -9.44 15.09
CA GLU A 38 -9.42 -8.82 15.76
C GLU A 38 -8.15 -9.69 15.63
N ARG A 39 -8.28 -11.02 15.67
CA ARG A 39 -7.15 -11.95 15.49
C ARG A 39 -6.62 -11.96 14.06
N LEU A 40 -7.51 -11.98 13.07
CA LEU A 40 -7.13 -11.91 11.66
C LEU A 40 -6.43 -10.58 11.33
N GLN A 41 -6.97 -9.47 11.83
CA GLN A 41 -6.36 -8.13 11.71
C GLN A 41 -4.98 -8.08 12.35
N ALA A 42 -4.83 -8.57 13.58
CA ALA A 42 -3.53 -8.59 14.25
C ALA A 42 -2.47 -9.38 13.45
N LYS A 43 -2.85 -10.52 12.87
CA LYS A 43 -1.95 -11.30 12.00
C LYS A 43 -1.60 -10.52 10.72
N ALA A 44 -2.58 -9.89 10.09
CA ALA A 44 -2.35 -9.08 8.90
C ALA A 44 -1.41 -7.90 9.20
N PHE A 45 -1.59 -7.21 10.32
CA PHE A 45 -0.76 -6.05 10.69
C PHE A 45 0.70 -6.45 10.94
N GLU A 46 0.95 -7.58 11.60
CA GLU A 46 2.31 -8.12 11.78
C GLU A 46 3.02 -8.34 10.43
N ILE A 47 2.31 -8.88 9.43
CA ILE A 47 2.86 -9.04 8.08
C ILE A 47 3.05 -7.68 7.40
N LEU A 48 2.08 -6.76 7.54
CA LEU A 48 2.14 -5.44 6.92
C LEU A 48 3.27 -4.57 7.47
N ASP A 49 3.64 -4.70 8.74
CA ASP A 49 4.82 -4.01 9.30
C ASP A 49 6.11 -4.46 8.61
N HIS A 50 6.18 -5.70 8.14
CA HIS A 50 7.30 -6.19 7.34
C HIS A 50 7.22 -5.78 5.86
N VAL A 51 6.00 -5.61 5.32
CA VAL A 51 5.78 -5.23 3.92
C VAL A 51 5.97 -3.72 3.72
N TYR A 52 5.49 -2.90 4.66
CA TYR A 52 5.50 -1.44 4.62
C TYR A 52 6.31 -0.84 5.77
N TYR A 53 7.54 -1.32 5.93
CA TYR A 53 8.44 -0.79 6.96
C TYR A 53 8.86 0.67 6.65
N PRO A 54 9.11 1.51 7.67
CA PRO A 54 9.60 2.87 7.48
C PRO A 54 10.88 2.94 6.64
N ASP A 55 11.04 4.03 5.89
CA ASP A 55 12.13 4.27 4.92
C ASP A 55 12.10 3.39 3.67
N LEU A 56 11.19 2.41 3.55
CA LEU A 56 10.97 1.67 2.32
C LEU A 56 10.65 2.62 1.17
N GLU A 57 11.37 2.49 0.05
CA GLU A 57 11.07 3.20 -1.18
C GLU A 57 10.27 2.33 -2.15
N ILE A 58 9.14 2.85 -2.61
CA ILE A 58 8.32 2.19 -3.63
C ILE A 58 8.38 3.01 -4.91
N ALA A 59 8.84 2.39 -5.99
CA ALA A 59 8.91 3.00 -7.31
C ALA A 59 7.72 2.54 -8.18
N ALA A 60 7.22 3.46 -8.99
CA ALA A 60 6.25 3.19 -10.05
C ALA A 60 6.90 3.52 -11.40
N ASP A 61 7.51 2.51 -12.03
CA ASP A 61 8.37 2.62 -13.21
C ASP A 61 7.85 1.80 -14.40
N GLY A 62 6.74 2.24 -15.00
CA GLY A 62 6.22 1.70 -16.26
C GLY A 62 5.47 0.38 -16.13
N ALA A 63 5.94 -0.55 -15.28
CA ALA A 63 5.17 -1.72 -14.87
C ALA A 63 4.03 -1.31 -13.92
N CYS A 64 4.27 -0.35 -13.04
CA CYS A 64 3.27 0.22 -12.15
C CYS A 64 3.15 1.73 -12.32
N VAL A 65 2.00 2.29 -11.93
CA VAL A 65 1.74 3.72 -11.86
C VAL A 65 1.06 4.07 -10.54
N PHE A 66 1.35 5.25 -10.01
CA PHE A 66 0.51 5.87 -9.00
C PHE A 66 -0.69 6.53 -9.67
N VAL A 67 -1.87 6.40 -9.06
CA VAL A 67 -3.11 6.99 -9.53
C VAL A 67 -3.66 7.87 -8.42
N LYS A 68 -3.96 9.13 -8.73
CA LYS A 68 -4.59 10.04 -7.76
C LYS A 68 -5.99 9.55 -7.42
N SER A 69 -6.28 9.39 -6.12
CA SER A 69 -7.62 9.07 -5.64
C SER A 69 -8.51 10.31 -5.59
N GLU A 70 -9.80 10.13 -5.29
CA GLU A 70 -10.73 11.24 -5.06
C GLU A 70 -10.42 12.02 -3.77
N SER A 71 -9.66 11.41 -2.86
CA SER A 71 -9.24 12.04 -1.60
C SER A 71 -7.95 12.83 -1.78
N GLU A 72 -7.86 13.95 -1.09
CA GLU A 72 -6.67 14.79 -1.14
C GLU A 72 -5.43 14.05 -0.63
N ASN A 73 -4.30 14.35 -1.26
CA ASN A 73 -2.99 13.77 -0.97
C ASN A 73 -2.92 12.23 -0.96
N GLN A 74 -3.86 11.54 -1.61
CA GLN A 74 -3.89 10.09 -1.64
C GLN A 74 -3.61 9.54 -3.04
N LEU A 75 -2.78 8.50 -3.07
CA LEU A 75 -2.42 7.76 -4.27
C LEU A 75 -2.79 6.28 -4.11
N VAL A 76 -3.16 5.64 -5.20
CA VAL A 76 -3.29 4.17 -5.32
C VAL A 76 -2.19 3.68 -6.25
N LEU A 77 -1.50 2.60 -5.90
CA LEU A 77 -0.54 1.95 -6.81
C LEU A 77 -1.29 0.94 -7.68
N THR A 78 -1.05 0.94 -8.98
CA THR A 78 -1.65 -0.02 -9.92
C THR A 78 -0.59 -0.57 -10.84
N CYS A 79 -0.43 -1.89 -10.90
CA CYS A 79 0.55 -2.57 -11.74
C CYS A 79 -0.10 -3.27 -12.94
N ARG A 80 0.63 -3.34 -14.06
CA ARG A 80 0.19 -4.00 -15.29
C ARG A 80 0.15 -5.51 -15.05
N GLY A 81 -0.98 -6.13 -15.38
CA GLY A 81 -1.17 -7.58 -15.24
C GLY A 81 -1.69 -8.00 -13.87
N GLU A 82 -1.82 -7.08 -12.92
CA GLU A 82 -2.65 -7.28 -11.74
C GLU A 82 -4.12 -7.06 -12.16
N GLU A 83 -4.94 -8.10 -12.06
CA GLU A 83 -6.39 -7.94 -12.21
C GLU A 83 -6.91 -7.12 -11.03
N LYS A 84 -7.77 -6.15 -11.32
CA LYS A 84 -8.45 -5.41 -10.28
C LYS A 84 -9.32 -6.41 -9.52
N ILE A 85 -9.02 -6.63 -8.25
CA ILE A 85 -9.83 -7.48 -7.38
C ILE A 85 -11.18 -6.78 -7.20
N ASP A 86 -12.22 -7.34 -7.83
CA ASP A 86 -13.61 -6.88 -7.74
C ASP A 86 -14.34 -7.63 -6.62
N ASP A 87 -13.75 -7.59 -5.42
CA ASP A 87 -14.35 -8.10 -4.19
C ASP A 87 -14.56 -6.91 -3.25
N PRO A 88 -15.81 -6.59 -2.86
CA PRO A 88 -16.10 -5.50 -1.93
C PRO A 88 -15.50 -5.72 -0.54
N ASN A 89 -15.15 -6.97 -0.20
CA ASN A 89 -14.45 -7.30 1.03
C ASN A 89 -12.93 -7.14 0.91
N TYR A 90 -12.38 -6.86 -0.28
CA TYR A 90 -10.94 -6.68 -0.41
C TYR A 90 -10.54 -5.26 0.00
N PRO A 91 -9.46 -5.09 0.79
CA PRO A 91 -9.13 -3.78 1.32
C PRO A 91 -8.65 -2.81 0.23
N LEU A 92 -9.14 -1.58 0.28
CA LEU A 92 -8.55 -0.48 -0.49
C LEU A 92 -7.19 -0.13 0.14
N VAL A 93 -6.14 -0.08 -0.68
CA VAL A 93 -4.81 0.38 -0.24
C VAL A 93 -4.50 1.74 -0.85
N THR A 94 -4.24 2.73 0.00
CA THR A 94 -3.82 4.07 -0.44
C THR A 94 -2.54 4.50 0.25
N PHE A 95 -1.75 5.31 -0.44
CA PHE A 95 -0.59 6.00 0.08
C PHE A 95 -0.95 7.47 0.32
N LEU A 96 -0.99 7.88 1.59
CA LEU A 96 -1.25 9.26 2.00
C LEU A 96 0.08 10.00 2.17
N PHE A 97 0.31 11.01 1.33
CA PHE A 97 1.48 11.88 1.48
C PHE A 97 1.17 13.13 2.30
N HIS A 98 2.18 13.62 3.02
CA HIS A 98 2.03 14.77 3.93
C HIS A 98 2.72 16.01 3.37
N THR A 99 2.12 17.17 3.58
CA THR A 99 2.70 18.48 3.24
C THR A 99 2.69 19.38 4.47
N GLN A 100 3.37 20.52 4.41
CA GLN A 100 3.38 21.48 5.52
C GLN A 100 1.96 21.90 5.95
N ASP A 101 1.05 22.12 5.00
CA ASP A 101 -0.32 22.54 5.28
C ASP A 101 -1.26 21.36 5.62
N LYS A 102 -0.90 20.14 5.21
CA LYS A 102 -1.73 18.94 5.35
C LYS A 102 -0.87 17.75 5.82
N HIS A 103 -0.77 17.62 7.12
CA HIS A 103 -0.04 16.53 7.78
C HIS A 103 -0.80 16.05 9.02
N LEU A 104 -0.48 14.82 9.44
CA LEU A 104 -0.91 14.30 10.74
C LEU A 104 0.10 14.67 11.83
N VAL A 105 -0.39 14.78 13.06
CA VAL A 105 0.47 14.90 14.23
C VAL A 105 1.37 13.66 14.32
N GLY A 106 2.68 13.86 14.48
CA GLY A 106 3.66 12.79 14.56
C GLY A 106 4.48 12.58 13.28
N ILE A 107 4.08 13.18 12.15
CA ILE A 107 4.94 13.26 10.96
C ILE A 107 5.97 14.37 11.17
N ASP A 108 7.25 14.05 11.03
CA ASP A 108 8.34 15.01 11.16
C ASP A 108 8.34 16.00 9.97
N PRO A 109 8.51 17.32 10.19
CA PRO A 109 8.60 18.29 9.11
C PRO A 109 9.62 17.98 8.02
N LYS A 110 10.71 17.26 8.34
CA LYS A 110 11.70 16.81 7.33
C LYS A 110 11.13 15.78 6.34
N ASP A 111 10.05 15.11 6.74
CA ASP A 111 9.39 14.06 5.97
C ASP A 111 8.17 14.58 5.20
N TYR A 112 7.96 15.89 5.19
CA TYR A 112 6.98 16.49 4.30
C TYR A 112 7.41 16.36 2.84
N THR A 113 6.43 16.09 2.00
CA THR A 113 6.57 16.13 0.55
C THR A 113 6.87 17.56 0.12
N LEU A 114 7.87 17.72 -0.76
CA LEU A 114 8.21 19.01 -1.34
C LEU A 114 7.04 19.61 -2.12
N ASP A 115 6.85 20.92 -1.99
CA ASP A 115 5.73 21.65 -2.59
C ASP A 115 5.59 21.41 -4.09
N ALA A 116 6.69 21.34 -4.84
CA ALA A 116 6.66 21.09 -6.28
C ALA A 116 6.03 19.73 -6.64
N ALA A 117 6.37 18.66 -5.89
CA ALA A 117 5.81 17.33 -6.10
C ALA A 117 4.35 17.27 -5.64
N ALA A 118 4.04 17.86 -4.48
CA ALA A 118 2.69 17.93 -3.96
C ALA A 118 1.75 18.70 -4.90
N GLN A 119 2.18 19.86 -5.42
CA GLN A 119 1.40 20.67 -6.37
C GLN A 119 1.12 19.91 -7.67
N THR A 120 2.12 19.18 -8.19
CA THR A 120 1.95 18.35 -9.39
C THR A 120 0.80 17.35 -9.24
N VAL A 121 0.72 16.67 -8.09
CA VAL A 121 -0.39 15.74 -7.81
C VAL A 121 -1.68 16.49 -7.52
N ASN A 122 -1.63 17.55 -6.70
CA ASN A 122 -2.83 18.24 -6.21
C ASN A 122 -3.59 19.00 -7.32
N GLN A 123 -2.90 19.51 -8.34
CA GLN A 123 -3.53 20.20 -9.47
C GLN A 123 -4.11 19.26 -10.54
N ALA A 124 -3.69 18.00 -10.55
CA ALA A 124 -4.21 17.02 -11.50
C ALA A 124 -5.64 16.59 -11.14
N PRO A 125 -6.48 16.19 -12.11
CA PRO A 125 -7.79 15.61 -11.80
C PRO A 125 -7.65 14.26 -11.09
N ALA A 126 -8.71 13.80 -10.42
CA ALA A 126 -8.77 12.44 -9.92
C ALA A 126 -8.57 11.43 -11.07
N ASN A 127 -8.00 10.26 -10.76
CA ASN A 127 -7.57 9.25 -11.71
C ASN A 127 -6.39 9.65 -12.62
N ALA A 128 -5.78 10.83 -12.42
CA ALA A 128 -4.51 11.15 -13.06
C ALA A 128 -3.42 10.14 -12.66
N ARG A 129 -2.59 9.78 -13.64
CA ARG A 129 -1.55 8.73 -13.50
C ARG A 129 -0.18 9.37 -13.39
N PHE A 130 0.67 8.80 -12.56
CA PHE A 130 2.00 9.30 -12.26
C PHE A 130 3.01 8.14 -12.22
N GLN A 131 4.22 8.43 -12.67
CA GLN A 131 5.42 7.65 -12.38
C GLN A 131 6.24 8.36 -11.32
N GLY A 132 7.10 7.63 -10.64
CA GLY A 132 8.01 8.22 -9.66
C GLY A 132 8.26 7.30 -8.48
N LYS A 133 8.53 7.91 -7.33
CA LYS A 133 8.92 7.20 -6.12
C LYS A 133 8.30 7.84 -4.89
N ILE A 134 7.85 6.99 -3.99
CA ILE A 134 7.46 7.37 -2.63
C ILE A 134 8.41 6.72 -1.62
N GLN A 135 8.52 7.33 -0.44
CA GLN A 135 9.15 6.70 0.72
C GLN A 135 8.10 6.52 1.82
N ILE A 136 8.01 5.32 2.39
CA ILE A 136 7.12 5.01 3.51
C ILE A 136 7.64 5.68 4.78
N LEU A 137 6.73 6.28 5.54
CA LEU A 137 7.07 7.03 6.75
C LEU A 137 6.62 6.28 7.99
N ALA A 138 7.42 6.35 9.04
CA ALA A 138 6.99 5.93 10.35
C ALA A 138 5.80 6.80 10.82
N TYR A 139 4.81 6.17 11.44
CA TYR A 139 3.68 6.83 12.06
C TYR A 139 3.33 6.14 13.39
N PRO A 140 3.83 6.65 14.53
CA PRO A 140 3.74 5.95 15.82
C PRO A 140 2.33 5.94 16.44
N TYR A 141 1.35 6.56 15.79
CA TYR A 141 -0.03 6.61 16.23
C TYR A 141 -0.96 5.74 15.36
N GLY A 142 -0.38 4.90 14.50
CA GLY A 142 -1.09 4.00 13.60
C GLY A 142 -1.46 2.66 14.21
N ASP A 143 -2.12 1.82 13.40
CA ASP A 143 -2.38 0.40 13.71
C ASP A 143 -1.14 -0.48 13.48
N GLY A 144 -0.14 0.04 12.76
CA GLY A 144 1.20 -0.51 12.61
C GLY A 144 2.23 0.61 12.51
N ASP A 145 3.47 0.27 12.15
CA ASP A 145 4.60 1.19 12.18
C ASP A 145 4.50 2.35 11.17
N ALA A 146 3.70 2.18 10.11
CA ALA A 146 3.60 3.13 9.00
C ALA A 146 2.18 3.34 8.44
N PHE A 147 1.15 2.77 9.05
CA PHE A 147 -0.20 2.78 8.47
C PHE A 147 -1.32 2.87 9.52
N ASN A 148 -2.48 3.34 9.07
CA ASN A 148 -3.76 3.15 9.75
C ASN A 148 -4.62 2.18 8.95
N PHE A 149 -5.45 1.41 9.63
CA PHE A 149 -6.49 0.59 9.05
C PHE A 149 -7.86 1.04 9.57
N TYR A 150 -8.80 1.29 8.66
CA TYR A 150 -10.16 1.72 8.99
C TYR A 150 -11.14 0.57 8.75
N PRO A 151 -11.53 -0.20 9.78
CA PRO A 151 -12.29 -1.45 9.57
C PRO A 151 -13.65 -1.27 8.91
N SER A 152 -14.33 -0.16 9.18
CA SER A 152 -15.66 0.13 8.61
C SER A 152 -15.63 0.39 7.11
N ALA A 153 -14.51 0.90 6.59
CA ALA A 153 -14.32 1.17 5.18
C ALA A 153 -13.42 0.12 4.49
N ASN A 154 -12.91 -0.84 5.27
CA ASN A 154 -11.91 -1.80 4.84
C ASN A 154 -10.74 -1.13 4.10
N HIS A 155 -10.16 -0.11 4.72
CA HIS A 155 -9.22 0.79 4.06
C HIS A 155 -7.89 0.78 4.82
N LEU A 156 -6.84 0.31 4.15
CA LEU A 156 -5.46 0.44 4.59
C LEU A 156 -4.85 1.72 4.02
N GLN A 157 -4.50 2.65 4.90
CA GLN A 157 -3.85 3.91 4.55
C GLN A 157 -2.40 3.90 5.04
N VAL A 158 -1.46 3.79 4.09
CA VAL A 158 -0.03 3.81 4.36
C VAL A 158 0.49 5.25 4.27
N HIS A 159 1.29 5.68 5.23
CA HIS A 159 1.87 7.02 5.26
C HIS A 159 3.15 7.08 4.45
N CYS A 160 3.29 8.11 3.61
CA CYS A 160 4.46 8.26 2.77
C CYS A 160 4.85 9.73 2.56
N LYS A 161 5.97 9.93 1.88
CA LYS A 161 6.30 11.19 1.21
C LYS A 161 6.60 10.94 -0.26
N LEU A 162 6.27 11.91 -1.11
CA LEU A 162 6.62 11.84 -2.52
C LEU A 162 8.08 12.27 -2.67
N MET A 163 8.91 11.35 -3.17
CA MET A 163 10.31 11.60 -3.47
C MET A 163 10.46 12.15 -4.89
N GLU A 164 9.69 11.58 -5.82
CA GLU A 164 9.68 11.95 -7.23
C GLU A 164 8.28 11.72 -7.79
N VAL A 165 7.79 12.65 -8.61
CA VAL A 165 6.56 12.49 -9.37
C VAL A 165 6.75 13.07 -10.76
N LYS A 166 6.32 12.31 -11.77
CA LYS A 166 6.29 12.69 -13.18
C LYS A 166 4.99 12.22 -13.79
N ILE A 167 4.39 13.04 -14.64
CA ILE A 167 3.28 12.62 -15.48
C ILE A 167 3.87 11.80 -16.64
N PRO A 168 3.45 10.55 -16.86
CA PRO A 168 3.91 9.79 -18.01
C PRO A 168 3.54 10.53 -19.29
N VAL A 169 4.51 10.71 -20.18
CA VAL A 169 4.25 11.21 -21.53
C VAL A 169 3.82 10.01 -22.35
N GLU A 170 2.58 10.03 -22.85
CA GLU A 170 2.04 9.02 -23.78
C GLU A 170 2.75 9.05 -25.14
#